data_AF-A0A4Y5YQ77-F1
#
_entry.id   AF-A0A4Y5YQ77-F1
#
_cell.length_a   1.000
_cell.length_b   1.000
_cell.length_c   1.000
_cell.angle_alpha   90.00
_cell.angle_beta   90.00
_cell.angle_gamma   90.00
#
_symmetry.space_group_name_H-M   'P 1'
#
loop_
_entity.id
_entity.type
_entity.pdbx_description
1 polymer ?
#
loop_
_entity_poly.entity_id
_entity_poly.type
_entity_poly.pdbx_seq_one_letter_code
_entity_poly.pdbx_strand_id
1 'polypeptide(L)'
;MSGVEAVTAAGVTPLAPLSFETGPEAAGASASGNTFATSLSGAVENLQQLQSSSNELAVQAVTGDLQDIHQAMIASTRASVTLDLVVAVRDRSVSAFNEIMRMQA
;
A
#
# COMPACT_ATOMS: atom_id res chain seq x y z
N MET A 1 -40.54 45.55 1.74
CA MET A 1 -39.68 44.56 2.41
C MET A 1 -39.35 43.48 1.39
N SER A 2 -38.06 43.26 1.17
CA SER A 2 -37.46 42.46 0.10
C SER A 2 -37.99 41.02 0.05
N GLY A 3 -38.43 40.60 -1.14
CA GLY A 3 -38.41 39.18 -1.51
C GLY A 3 -37.00 38.88 -2.02
N VAL A 4 -36.26 38.05 -1.28
CA VAL A 4 -34.97 37.51 -1.73
C VAL A 4 -35.26 36.45 -2.80
N GLU A 5 -34.87 36.73 -4.03
CA GLU A 5 -34.75 35.74 -5.09
C GLU A 5 -33.59 34.80 -4.72
N ALA A 6 -33.92 33.52 -4.47
CA ALA A 6 -32.93 32.50 -4.21
C ALA A 6 -32.18 32.19 -5.52
N VAL A 7 -30.96 32.71 -5.59
CA VAL A 7 -29.98 32.41 -6.62
C VAL A 7 -29.80 30.90 -6.76
N THR A 8 -29.87 30.43 -8.01
CA THR A 8 -29.58 29.04 -8.38
C THR A 8 -28.12 28.74 -8.09
N ALA A 9 -27.85 28.05 -6.98
CA ALA A 9 -26.54 27.49 -6.68
C ALA A 9 -26.29 26.31 -7.64
N ALA A 10 -25.57 26.61 -8.72
CA ALA A 10 -25.00 25.63 -9.61
C ALA A 10 -24.06 24.67 -8.85
N GLY A 11 -24.30 23.38 -9.01
CA GLY A 11 -23.24 22.36 -9.04
C GLY A 11 -22.63 21.95 -7.70
N VAL A 12 -23.36 21.19 -6.89
CA VAL A 12 -22.76 20.18 -6.02
C VAL A 12 -23.35 18.81 -6.35
N THR A 13 -22.71 18.10 -7.28
CA THR A 13 -23.06 16.71 -7.59
C THR A 13 -22.73 15.85 -6.37
N PRO A 14 -23.69 15.12 -5.78
CA PRO A 14 -23.40 14.19 -4.70
C PRO A 14 -22.50 13.07 -5.23
N LEU A 15 -21.43 12.76 -4.48
CA LEU A 15 -20.55 11.63 -4.77
C LEU A 15 -21.38 10.33 -4.67
N ALA A 16 -21.49 9.61 -5.77
CA ALA A 16 -22.17 8.32 -5.80
C ALA A 16 -21.44 7.31 -4.88
N PRO A 17 -22.17 6.48 -4.13
CA PRO A 17 -21.55 5.42 -3.34
C PRO A 17 -20.88 4.40 -4.28
N LEU A 18 -19.67 3.99 -3.93
CA LEU A 18 -18.95 2.92 -4.63
C LEU A 18 -19.73 1.61 -4.46
N SER A 19 -20.48 1.22 -5.49
CA SER A 19 -21.11 -0.09 -5.59
C SER A 19 -20.03 -1.15 -5.80
N PHE A 20 -19.70 -1.88 -4.74
CA PHE A 20 -19.02 -3.16 -4.87
C PHE A 20 -20.06 -4.19 -5.32
N GLU A 21 -20.07 -4.48 -6.63
CA GLU A 21 -20.86 -5.59 -7.14
C GLU A 21 -20.18 -6.90 -6.71
N THR A 22 -20.63 -7.45 -5.58
CA THR A 22 -20.31 -8.82 -5.18
C THR A 22 -21.27 -9.77 -5.89
N GLY A 23 -20.84 -10.30 -7.04
CA GLY A 23 -21.46 -11.42 -7.74
C GLY A 23 -20.39 -12.37 -8.26
N PRO A 24 -20.49 -13.70 -8.03
CA PRO A 24 -19.43 -14.64 -8.38
C PRO A 24 -19.56 -15.05 -9.84
N GLU A 25 -18.57 -14.73 -10.67
CA GLU A 25 -18.43 -15.39 -11.97
C GLU A 25 -17.00 -15.92 -12.16
N ALA A 26 -16.91 -17.23 -12.07
CA ALA A 26 -15.73 -18.02 -12.37
C ALA A 26 -15.52 -18.08 -13.88
N ALA A 27 -14.87 -17.06 -14.45
CA ALA A 27 -14.36 -17.09 -15.83
C ALA A 27 -13.21 -16.07 -15.99
N GLY A 28 -12.02 -16.35 -15.43
CA GLY A 28 -10.91 -15.41 -15.58
C GLY A 28 -9.56 -15.75 -14.92
N ALA A 29 -9.34 -16.98 -14.43
CA ALA A 29 -8.10 -17.32 -13.73
C ALA A 29 -6.82 -17.10 -14.59
N SER A 30 -6.94 -17.14 -15.92
CA SER A 30 -5.80 -16.93 -16.84
C SER A 30 -5.50 -15.46 -17.13
N ALA A 31 -6.47 -14.55 -17.01
CA ALA A 31 -6.27 -13.12 -17.24
C ALA A 31 -5.71 -12.41 -15.98
N SER A 32 -6.12 -12.86 -14.80
CA SER A 32 -5.63 -12.34 -13.51
C SER A 32 -4.16 -12.71 -13.21
N GLY A 33 -3.67 -13.84 -13.72
CA GLY A 33 -2.27 -14.24 -13.56
C GLY A 33 -1.30 -13.31 -14.29
N ASN A 34 -1.68 -12.84 -15.48
CA ASN A 34 -0.87 -11.93 -16.27
C ASN A 34 -0.83 -10.51 -15.67
N THR A 35 -1.95 -10.02 -15.11
CA THR A 35 -1.98 -8.72 -14.42
C THR A 35 -1.21 -8.74 -13.11
N PHE A 36 -1.23 -9.85 -12.37
CA PHE A 36 -0.37 -10.03 -11.19
C PHE A 36 1.11 -10.08 -11.56
N ALA A 37 1.49 -10.88 -12.56
CA ALA A 37 2.88 -10.98 -13.01
C ALA A 37 3.43 -9.64 -13.53
N THR A 38 2.59 -8.87 -14.25
CA THR A 38 2.94 -7.52 -14.72
C THR A 38 3.10 -6.54 -13.56
N SER A 39 2.21 -6.59 -12.57
CA SER A 39 2.29 -5.74 -11.37
C SER A 39 3.53 -6.08 -10.53
N LEU A 40 3.86 -7.37 -10.41
CA LEU A 40 5.03 -7.84 -9.69
C LEU A 40 6.33 -7.42 -10.39
N SER A 41 6.39 -7.54 -11.72
CA SER A 41 7.56 -7.09 -12.50
C SER A 41 7.77 -5.58 -12.38
N GLY A 42 6.68 -4.80 -12.51
CA GLY A 42 6.73 -3.35 -12.30
C GLY A 42 7.15 -2.96 -10.87
N ALA A 43 6.77 -3.74 -9.87
CA ALA A 43 7.21 -3.54 -8.48
C ALA A 43 8.72 -3.84 -8.31
N VAL A 44 9.26 -4.85 -8.98
CA VAL A 44 10.70 -5.19 -8.97
C VAL A 44 11.53 -4.11 -9.67
N GLU A 45 11.06 -3.58 -10.81
CA GLU A 45 11.70 -2.43 -11.45
C GLU A 45 11.65 -1.17 -10.58
N ASN A 46 10.52 -0.92 -9.91
CA ASN A 46 10.40 0.21 -8.99
C ASN A 46 11.35 0.09 -7.79
N LEU A 47 11.54 -1.13 -7.26
CA LEU A 47 12.48 -1.40 -6.18
C LEU A 47 13.93 -1.12 -6.63
N GLN A 48 14.32 -1.57 -7.83
CA GLN A 48 15.65 -1.26 -8.38
C GLN A 48 15.88 0.26 -8.50
N GLN A 49 14.90 1.00 -9.01
CA GLN A 49 14.99 2.46 -9.11
C GLN A 49 15.12 3.12 -7.73
N LEU A 50 14.33 2.66 -6.76
CA LEU A 50 14.37 3.19 -5.40
C LEU A 50 15.71 2.88 -4.71
N GLN A 51 16.30 1.71 -4.99
CA GLN A 51 17.61 1.31 -4.48
C GLN A 51 18.74 2.16 -5.08
N SER A 52 18.71 2.44 -6.40
CA SER A 52 19.65 3.36 -7.05
C SER A 52 19.54 4.77 -6.48
N SER A 53 18.32 5.30 -6.35
CA SER A 53 18.10 6.63 -5.77
C SER A 53 18.54 6.71 -4.31
N SER A 54 18.30 5.64 -3.54
CA SER A 54 18.81 5.53 -2.15
C SER A 54 20.34 5.51 -2.09
N ASN A 55 21.00 4.89 -3.07
CA ASN A 55 22.47 4.87 -3.15
C ASN A 55 23.03 6.28 -3.45
N GLU A 56 22.42 7.01 -4.38
CA GLU A 56 22.75 8.41 -4.65
C GLU A 56 22.55 9.31 -3.42
N LEU A 57 21.43 9.13 -2.71
CA LEU A 57 21.12 9.89 -1.50
C LEU A 57 22.04 9.50 -0.33
N ALA A 58 22.46 8.24 -0.22
CA ALA A 58 23.42 7.79 0.79
C ALA A 58 24.83 8.36 0.53
N VAL A 59 25.24 8.45 -0.74
CA VAL A 59 26.48 9.14 -1.13
C VAL A 59 26.39 10.63 -0.77
N GLN A 60 25.24 11.27 -0.99
CA GLN A 60 25.01 12.66 -0.60
C GLN A 60 24.96 12.85 0.93
N ALA A 61 24.39 11.91 1.68
CA ALA A 61 24.30 11.96 3.15
C ALA A 61 25.66 11.82 3.85
N VAL A 62 26.58 11.02 3.30
CA VAL A 62 27.97 10.90 3.80
C VAL A 62 28.75 12.23 3.65
N THR A 63 28.30 13.13 2.78
CA THR A 63 28.87 14.49 2.61
C THR A 63 28.58 15.44 3.78
N GLY A 64 27.78 15.04 4.78
CA GLY A 64 27.79 15.67 6.11
C GLY A 64 26.66 16.64 6.46
N ASP A 65 25.47 16.54 5.86
CA ASP A 65 24.32 17.38 6.22
C ASP A 65 23.44 16.73 7.31
N LEU A 66 23.95 16.66 8.54
CA LEU A 66 23.23 16.10 9.69
C LEU A 66 22.34 17.18 10.34
N GLN A 67 21.20 17.49 9.71
CA GLN A 67 20.27 18.52 10.23
C GLN A 67 19.14 17.95 11.11
N ASP A 68 18.90 16.63 11.15
CA ASP A 68 17.62 16.11 11.69
C ASP A 68 17.73 14.82 12.54
N ILE A 69 18.09 14.97 13.82
CA ILE A 69 18.01 13.89 14.84
C ILE A 69 16.58 13.30 14.94
N HIS A 70 15.54 14.09 14.62
CA HIS A 70 14.15 13.65 14.64
C HIS A 70 13.85 12.62 13.55
N GLN A 71 14.50 12.69 12.39
CA GLN A 71 14.35 11.69 11.33
C GLN A 71 14.87 10.32 11.76
N ALA A 72 15.98 10.27 12.51
CA ALA A 72 16.51 9.03 13.06
C ALA A 72 15.54 8.39 14.09
N MET A 73 14.90 9.20 14.94
CA MET A 73 13.88 8.71 15.88
C MET A 73 12.60 8.22 15.18
N ILE A 74 12.14 8.95 14.16
CA ILE A 74 10.98 8.54 13.35
C ILE A 74 11.28 7.24 12.60
N ALA A 75 12.47 7.12 12.00
CA ALA A 75 12.92 5.91 11.31
C ALA A 75 12.98 4.72 12.27
N SER A 76 13.54 4.90 13.47
CA SER A 76 13.61 3.85 14.50
C SER A 76 12.23 3.37 14.95
N THR A 77 11.29 4.31 15.16
CA THR A 77 9.91 4.00 15.53
C THR A 77 9.19 3.24 14.42
N ARG A 78 9.33 3.69 13.17
CA ARG A 78 8.75 3.02 12.00
C ARG A 78 9.31 1.61 11.84
N ALA A 79 10.62 1.43 11.96
CA ALA A 79 11.28 0.14 11.88
C ALA A 79 10.75 -0.84 12.94
N SER A 80 10.54 -0.36 14.17
CA SER A 80 10.00 -1.18 15.26
C SER A 80 8.57 -1.66 14.96
N VAL A 81 7.69 -0.77 14.47
CA VAL A 81 6.30 -1.13 14.11
C VAL A 81 6.26 -2.07 12.89
N THR A 82 7.11 -1.85 11.90
CA THR A 82 7.22 -2.74 10.73
C THR A 82 7.69 -4.13 11.13
N LEU A 83 8.65 -4.24 12.04
CA LEU A 83 9.13 -5.53 12.54
C LEU A 83 8.01 -6.30 13.26
N ASP A 84 7.24 -5.62 14.10
CA ASP A 84 6.10 -6.22 14.81
C ASP A 84 5.05 -6.77 13.83
N LEU A 85 4.73 -6.00 12.78
CA LEU A 85 3.85 -6.43 11.71
C LEU A 85 4.39 -7.67 10.97
N VAL A 86 5.69 -7.70 10.67
CA VAL A 86 6.32 -8.84 10.00
C VAL A 86 6.25 -10.10 10.86
N VAL A 87 6.45 -9.98 12.16
CA VAL A 87 6.30 -11.09 13.11
C VAL A 87 4.86 -11.60 13.13
N ALA A 88 3.87 -10.69 13.21
CA ALA A 88 2.46 -11.07 13.17
C ALA A 88 2.07 -11.81 11.87
N VAL A 89 2.58 -11.35 10.72
CA VAL A 89 2.35 -12.01 9.42
C VAL A 89 3.00 -13.38 9.41
N ARG A 90 4.26 -13.51 9.85
CA ARG A 90 4.96 -14.80 9.96
C ARG A 90 4.15 -15.79 10.79
N ASP A 91 3.69 -15.38 11.96
CA ASP A 91 2.97 -16.25 12.88
C ASP A 91 1.62 -16.70 12.30
N ARG A 92 0.92 -15.79 11.58
CA ARG A 92 -0.31 -16.13 10.85
C ARG A 92 -0.05 -17.10 9.70
N SER A 93 1.04 -16.93 8.95
CA SER A 93 1.44 -17.84 7.88
C SER A 93 1.78 -19.24 8.39
N VAL A 94 2.53 -19.35 9.49
CA VAL A 94 2.87 -20.65 10.11
C VAL A 94 1.62 -21.34 10.64
N SER A 95 0.70 -20.59 11.24
CA SER A 95 -0.57 -21.12 11.73
C SER A 95 -1.45 -21.62 10.58
N ALA A 96 -1.53 -20.86 9.48
CA ALA A 96 -2.27 -21.27 8.28
C ALA A 96 -1.69 -22.54 7.65
N PHE A 97 -0.37 -22.67 7.59
CA PHE A 97 0.28 -23.89 7.11
C PHE A 97 -0.02 -25.10 8.01
N ASN A 98 0.05 -24.92 9.33
CA ASN A 98 -0.30 -25.99 10.28
C ASN A 98 -1.77 -26.40 10.15
N GLU A 99 -2.69 -25.46 9.96
CA GLU A 99 -4.11 -25.75 9.78
C GLU A 99 -4.36 -26.56 8.50
N ILE A 100 -3.70 -26.18 7.40
CA ILE A 100 -3.75 -26.90 6.12
C ILE A 100 -3.22 -28.33 6.26
N MET A 101 -2.12 -28.53 7.00
CA MET A 101 -1.58 -29.86 7.33
C MET A 101 -2.57 -30.69 8.16
N ARG A 102 -3.29 -30.06 9.09
CA ARG A 102 -4.30 -30.70 9.94
C ARG A 102 -5.61 -31.06 9.21
N MET A 103 -5.97 -30.31 8.16
CA MET A 103 -7.13 -30.65 7.32
C MET A 103 -6.84 -31.77 6.31
N GLN A 104 -5.58 -32.01 5.97
CA GLN A 104 -5.16 -33.02 4.98
C GLN A 104 -4.71 -34.35 5.60
N ALA A 105 -4.57 -34.40 6.93
CA ALA A 105 -4.21 -35.60 7.69
C ALA A 105 -5.44 -36.37 8.18
#